data_AF-A0A7W7DEL3-F1
#
_entry.id   AF-A0A7W7DEL3-F1
#
_cell.length_a   1.000
_cell.length_b   1.000
_cell.length_c   1.000
_cell.angle_alpha   90.00
_cell.angle_beta   90.00
_cell.angle_gamma   90.00
#
_symmetry.space_group_name_H-M   'P 1'
#
loop_
_entity.id
_entity.type
_entity.pdbx_description
1 polymer ?
#
loop_
_entity_poly.entity_id
_entity_poly.type
_entity_poly.pdbx_seq_one_letter_code
_entity_poly.pdbx_strand_id
1 'polypeptide(L)' 'MNLRQARTPALHLRHRWQTIEAIGHVVTQRCQMCARTRVRVRSGPLPVR' A
#
# COMPACT_ATOMS: atom_id res chain seq x y z
N MET A 1 -9.31 -14.21 -29.40
CA MET A 1 -8.06 -13.70 -28.78
C MET A 1 -8.45 -12.62 -27.78
N ASN A 2 -8.70 -12.99 -26.52
CA ASN A 2 -9.17 -12.04 -25.51
C ASN A 2 -7.97 -11.32 -24.89
N LEU A 3 -7.62 -10.18 -25.48
CA LEU A 3 -6.69 -9.23 -24.87
C LEU A 3 -7.32 -8.77 -23.56
N ARG A 4 -6.91 -9.40 -22.47
CA ARG A 4 -7.07 -8.90 -21.10
C ARG A 4 -6.58 -7.46 -21.17
N GLN A 5 -7.50 -6.51 -21.20
CA GLN A 5 -7.20 -5.11 -21.01
C GLN A 5 -6.56 -5.04 -19.63
N ALA A 6 -5.22 -5.10 -19.60
CA ALA A 6 -4.43 -4.68 -18.47
C ALA A 6 -4.74 -3.20 -18.36
N ARG A 7 -5.82 -2.89 -17.62
CA ARG A 7 -6.21 -1.54 -17.24
C ARG A 7 -4.94 -0.88 -16.76
N THR A 8 -4.36 -0.01 -17.58
CA THR A 8 -3.26 0.84 -17.17
C THR A 8 -3.75 1.48 -15.89
N PRO A 9 -3.19 1.14 -14.71
CA PRO A 9 -3.77 1.61 -13.46
C PRO A 9 -3.62 3.12 -13.55
N ALA A 10 -4.74 3.82 -13.68
CA ALA A 10 -4.77 5.28 -13.78
C ALA A 10 -3.77 5.79 -12.74
N LEU A 11 -2.71 6.45 -13.22
CA LEU A 11 -1.55 6.80 -12.42
C LEU A 11 -1.99 7.88 -11.44
N HIS A 12 -2.66 7.46 -10.37
CA HIS A 12 -3.24 8.39 -9.44
C HIS A 12 -2.12 8.89 -8.54
N LEU A 13 -1.89 10.20 -8.62
CA LEU A 13 -0.82 10.86 -7.87
C LEU A 13 -1.13 10.86 -6.36
N ARG A 14 -2.41 10.74 -5.98
CA ARG A 14 -2.87 10.74 -4.59
C ARG A 14 -3.32 9.35 -4.16
N HIS A 15 -2.39 8.59 -3.59
CA HIS A 15 -2.71 7.27 -3.06
C HIS A 15 -3.47 7.36 -1.73
N ARG A 16 -4.66 6.75 -1.66
CA ARG A 16 -5.38 6.51 -0.40
C ARG A 16 -4.82 5.26 0.29
N TRP A 17 -3.76 5.43 1.07
CA TRP A 17 -3.09 4.33 1.78
C TRP A 17 -3.85 3.89 3.02
N GLN A 18 -4.12 2.59 3.14
CA GLN A 18 -4.64 1.96 4.35
C GLN A 18 -3.63 0.93 4.86
N THR A 19 -3.35 0.95 6.17
CA THR A 19 -2.54 -0.09 6.80
C THR A 19 -3.30 -1.41 6.78
N ILE A 20 -2.67 -2.44 6.24
CA ILE A 20 -3.21 -3.81 6.20
C ILE A 20 -2.48 -4.73 7.16
N GLU A 21 -1.24 -4.40 7.53
CA GLU A 21 -0.43 -5.16 8.47
C GLU A 21 0.60 -4.23 9.14
N ALA A 22 0.89 -4.49 10.41
CA ALA A 22 1.96 -3.83 11.14
C ALA A 22 2.69 -4.85 12.01
N ILE A 23 3.99 -5.04 11.75
CA ILE A 23 4.86 -5.96 12.49
C ILE A 23 6.06 -5.16 12.99
N GLY A 24 6.16 -4.96 14.29
CA GLY A 24 7.19 -4.12 14.89
C GLY A 24 7.22 -2.72 14.26
N HIS A 25 8.35 -2.38 13.62
CA HIS A 25 8.55 -1.09 12.93
C HIS A 25 8.08 -1.08 11.47
N VAL A 26 7.67 -2.23 10.94
CA VAL A 26 7.29 -2.41 9.53
C VAL A 26 5.77 -2.27 9.40
N VAL A 27 5.33 -1.35 8.56
CA VAL A 27 3.92 -1.13 8.25
C VAL A 27 3.68 -1.38 6.78
N THR A 28 2.87 -2.39 6.49
CA THR A 28 2.41 -2.70 5.13
C THR A 28 1.11 -1.95 4.87
N GLN A 29 1.07 -1.20 3.78
CA GLN A 29 -0.10 -0.42 3.38
C GLN A 29 -0.54 -0.78 1.96
N ARG A 30 -1.85 -0.85 1.75
CA ARG A 30 -2.45 -1.05 0.43
C ARG A 30 -3.25 0.20 0.05
N CYS A 31 -3.12 0.64 -1.19
CA CYS A 31 -3.96 1.70 -1.70
C CYS A 31 -5.36 1.15 -2.01
N GLN A 32 -6.39 1.79 -1.46
CA GLN A 32 -7.78 1.39 -1.67
C GLN A 32 -8.28 1.63 -3.11
N MET A 33 -7.57 2.43 -3.92
CA MET A 33 -8.02 2.78 -5.26
C MET A 33 -7.33 1.98 -6.38
N CYS A 34 -6.01 1.74 -6.29
CA CYS A 34 -5.25 1.03 -7.34
C CYS A 34 -4.64 -0.29 -6.86
N ALA A 35 -4.92 -0.70 -5.61
CA ALA A 35 -4.38 -1.92 -5.02
C ALA A 35 -2.85 -2.00 -4.93
N ARG A 36 -2.10 -0.94 -5.26
CA ARG A 36 -0.65 -0.88 -5.05
C ARG A 36 -0.35 -1.09 -3.56
N THR A 37 0.66 -1.90 -3.28
CA THR A 37 1.17 -2.13 -1.93
C THR A 37 2.44 -1.30 -1.73
N ARG A 38 2.62 -0.73 -0.54
CA ARG A 38 3.89 -0.15 -0.11
C ARG A 38 4.24 -0.60 1.31
N VAL A 39 5.54 -0.68 1.58
CA VAL A 39 6.07 -0.98 2.91
C VAL A 39 6.74 0.28 3.44
N ARG A 40 6.52 0.59 4.72
CA ARG A 40 7.24 1.67 5.42
C ARG A 40 7.90 1.11 6.67
N VAL A 41 9.15 1.50 6.89
CA VAL A 41 9.85 1.27 8.15
C VAL A 41 9.81 2.56 8.95
N ARG A 42 9.34 2.51 10.20
CA ARG A 42 9.35 3.65 11.12
C ARG A 42 10.60 3.59 11.99
N SER A 43 11.38 4.67 12.02
CA SER A 43 12.59 4.79 12.85
C SER A 43 12.35 5.27 14.29
N GLY A 44 11.09 5.34 14.73
CA GLY A 44 10.72 5.73 16.09
C GLY A 44 10.55 4.53 17.04
N PRO A 45 10.46 4.76 18.36
CA PRO A 45 10.21 3.70 19.33
C PRO A 45 8.94 2.92 18.97
N LEU A 46 8.95 1.61 19.21
CA LEU A 46 7.77 0.77 18.97
C LEU A 46 6.58 1.32 19.75
N PRO A 47 5.37 1.38 19.17
CA PRO A 47 4.19 1.66 19.96
C PRO A 47 4.03 0.52 20.98
N VAL A 48 4.29 0.82 22.24
CA VAL A 48 3.97 -0.08 23.37
C VAL A 48 2.45 -0.14 23.42
N ARG A 49 1.91 -1.33 23.15
CA ARG A 49 0.49 -1.64 23.32
C ARG A 49 0.26 -2.21 24.70
#